data_AF-A0A645I2G0-F1
#
_entry.id   AF-A0A645I2G0-F1
#
_cell.length_a   1.000
_cell.length_b   1.000
_cell.length_c   1.000
_cell.angle_alpha   90.00
_cell.angle_beta   90.00
_cell.angle_gamma   90.00
#
_symmetry.space_group_name_H-M   'P 1'
#
loop_
_entity.id
_entity.type
_entity.pdbx_description
1 polymer ?
#
loop_
_entity_poly.entity_id
_entity_poly.type
_entity_poly.pdbx_seq_one_letter_code
_entity_poly.pdbx_strand_id
1 'polypeptide(L)'
;MARIIGHKKAREIWYLCRQYTAQEALAMGLVNTVVPFDQLEEETVKWAKEILQHSPTALRFMKAAFNADTDGLAGLQQLAGDATLLFYTSDEAKEGRDAYLQKRKPDFQQFPKFP
;
A
#
# COMPACT_ATOMS: atom_id res chain seq x y z
N MET A 1 -9.26 -12.63 2.83
CA MET A 1 -10.66 -13.04 2.56
C MET A 1 -11.63 -12.55 3.64
N ALA A 2 -11.53 -12.97 4.91
CA ALA A 2 -12.46 -12.53 5.96
C ALA A 2 -12.48 -11.01 6.21
N ARG A 3 -11.34 -10.33 6.02
CA ARG A 3 -11.22 -8.84 6.07
C ARG A 3 -11.88 -8.11 4.89
N ILE A 4 -12.28 -8.84 3.85
CA ILE A 4 -12.90 -8.30 2.63
C ILE A 4 -14.41 -8.58 2.65
N ILE A 5 -14.78 -9.86 2.74
CA ILE A 5 -16.18 -10.32 2.60
C ILE A 5 -16.85 -10.69 3.93
N GLY A 6 -16.17 -10.46 5.06
CA GLY A 6 -16.62 -10.86 6.39
C GLY A 6 -16.40 -12.35 6.73
N HIS A 7 -16.39 -12.66 8.02
CA HIS A 7 -16.10 -14.02 8.50
C HIS A 7 -17.12 -15.08 8.06
N LYS A 8 -18.41 -14.72 7.97
CA LYS A 8 -19.48 -15.68 7.60
C LYS A 8 -19.30 -16.18 6.17
N LYS A 9 -19.18 -15.27 5.20
CA LYS A 9 -18.98 -15.63 3.79
C LYS A 9 -17.63 -16.31 3.55
N ALA A 10 -16.56 -15.85 4.20
CA ALA A 10 -15.27 -16.51 4.10
C ALA A 10 -15.34 -17.99 4.55
N ARG A 11 -16.00 -18.29 5.68
CA ARG A 11 -16.19 -19.67 6.15
C ARG A 11 -17.10 -20.48 5.22
N GLU A 12 -18.15 -19.89 4.68
CA GLU A 12 -19.04 -20.54 3.69
C GLU A 12 -18.25 -21.03 2.47
N ILE A 13 -17.40 -20.17 1.89
CA ILE A 13 -16.55 -20.51 0.75
C ILE A 13 -15.63 -21.69 1.10
N TRP A 14 -14.92 -21.61 2.23
CA TRP A 14 -13.95 -22.64 2.62
C TRP A 14 -14.58 -23.99 3.00
N TYR A 15 -15.77 -23.99 3.59
CA TYR A 15 -16.41 -25.24 4.05
C TYR A 15 -17.20 -25.93 2.95
N LEU A 16 -17.82 -25.16 2.05
CA LEU A 16 -18.72 -25.70 1.03
C LEU A 16 -18.07 -25.81 -0.35
N CYS A 17 -16.95 -25.13 -0.58
CA CYS A 17 -16.19 -25.16 -1.84
C CYS A 17 -17.06 -24.95 -3.10
N ARG A 18 -18.11 -24.12 -2.97
CA ARG A 18 -19.01 -23.80 -4.08
C ARG A 18 -18.38 -22.82 -5.05
N GLN A 19 -18.84 -22.84 -6.29
CA GLN A 19 -18.51 -21.82 -7.27
C GLN A 19 -19.47 -20.63 -7.13
N TYR A 20 -18.94 -19.43 -7.36
CA TYR A 20 -19.68 -18.18 -7.30
C TYR A 20 -19.47 -17.44 -8.63
N THR A 21 -20.55 -16.87 -9.14
CA THR A 21 -20.55 -16.02 -10.33
C THR A 21 -19.85 -14.69 -10.08
N ALA A 22 -19.50 -13.97 -11.15
CA ALA A 22 -18.90 -12.63 -11.04
C ALA A 22 -19.83 -11.66 -10.28
N GLN A 23 -21.14 -11.76 -10.51
CA GLN A 23 -22.16 -10.93 -9.86
C GLN A 23 -22.28 -11.23 -8.36
N GLU A 24 -22.23 -12.50 -7.96
CA GLU A 24 -22.20 -12.87 -6.53
C GLU A 24 -20.92 -12.38 -5.86
N ALA A 25 -19.77 -12.51 -6.55
CA ALA A 25 -18.49 -12.00 -6.07
C ALA A 25 -18.52 -10.47 -5.87
N LEU A 26 -19.15 -9.73 -6.79
CA LEU A 26 -19.33 -8.28 -6.66
C LEU A 26 -20.24 -7.95 -5.48
N ALA A 27 -21.38 -8.63 -5.36
CA ALA A 27 -22.36 -8.40 -4.30
C ALA A 27 -21.79 -8.64 -2.88
N MET A 28 -20.81 -9.55 -2.74
CA MET A 28 -20.12 -9.79 -1.46
C MET A 28 -18.87 -8.93 -1.26
N GLY A 29 -18.49 -8.08 -2.23
CA GLY A 29 -17.31 -7.23 -2.18
C GLY A 29 -15.98 -7.94 -2.45
N LEU A 30 -16.00 -9.13 -3.05
CA LEU A 30 -14.79 -9.88 -3.40
C LEU A 30 -14.06 -9.30 -4.62
N VAL A 31 -14.81 -8.72 -5.56
CA VAL A 31 -14.30 -8.02 -6.75
C VAL A 31 -14.86 -6.60 -6.79
N ASN A 32 -14.14 -5.68 -7.43
CA ASN A 32 -14.52 -4.26 -7.45
C ASN A 32 -15.50 -3.90 -8.57
N THR A 33 -15.46 -4.59 -9.71
CA THR A 33 -16.35 -4.36 -10.86
C THR A 33 -16.54 -5.63 -11.68
N VAL A 34 -17.60 -5.68 -12.48
CA VAL A 34 -17.91 -6.77 -13.42
C VAL A 34 -18.32 -6.17 -14.75
N VAL A 35 -17.62 -6.56 -15.81
CA VAL A 35 -17.84 -6.09 -17.19
C VAL A 35 -18.00 -7.27 -18.15
N PRO A 36 -18.57 -7.06 -19.36
CA PRO A 36 -18.55 -8.04 -20.42
C PRO A 36 -17.12 -8.55 -20.72
N PHE A 37 -17.00 -9.81 -21.13
CA PHE A 37 -15.69 -10.47 -21.32
C PHE A 37 -14.80 -9.73 -22.34
N ASP A 38 -15.40 -9.21 -23.42
CA ASP A 38 -14.74 -8.45 -24.46
C ASP A 38 -14.25 -7.05 -24.02
N GLN A 39 -14.72 -6.56 -22.86
CA GLN A 39 -14.33 -5.26 -22.28
C GLN A 39 -13.39 -5.40 -21.07
N LEU A 40 -13.03 -6.62 -20.68
CA LEU A 40 -12.24 -6.87 -19.47
C LEU A 40 -10.88 -6.15 -19.51
N GLU A 41 -10.16 -6.24 -20.63
CA GLU A 41 -8.86 -5.58 -20.79
C GLU A 41 -9.02 -4.05 -20.82
N GLU A 42 -10.02 -3.55 -21.54
CA GLU A 42 -10.28 -2.11 -21.66
C GLU A 42 -10.53 -1.46 -20.30
N GLU A 43 -11.45 -2.02 -19.51
CA GLU A 43 -11.77 -1.48 -18.17
C GLU A 43 -10.57 -1.62 -17.22
N THR A 44 -9.81 -2.72 -17.30
CA THR A 44 -8.59 -2.91 -16.49
C THR A 44 -7.53 -1.87 -16.82
N VAL A 45 -7.27 -1.63 -18.11
CA VAL A 45 -6.29 -0.62 -18.56
C VAL A 45 -6.74 0.78 -18.19
N LYS A 46 -8.04 1.07 -18.24
CA LYS A 46 -8.59 2.34 -17.79
C LYS A 46 -8.29 2.59 -16.30
N TRP A 47 -8.54 1.61 -15.43
CA TRP A 47 -8.20 1.72 -14.00
C TRP A 47 -6.70 1.92 -13.78
N ALA A 48 -5.86 1.17 -14.50
CA ALA A 48 -4.41 1.34 -14.43
C ALA A 48 -3.99 2.76 -14.84
N LYS A 49 -4.56 3.31 -15.91
CA LYS A 49 -4.31 4.68 -16.36
C LYS A 49 -4.76 5.72 -15.33
N GLU A 50 -5.87 5.49 -14.63
CA GLU A 50 -6.31 6.35 -13.53
C GLU A 50 -5.30 6.34 -12.37
N ILE A 51 -4.84 5.15 -11.94
CA ILE A 51 -3.81 5.01 -10.89
C ILE A 51 -2.51 5.73 -11.27
N LEU A 52 -2.09 5.66 -12.54
CA LEU A 52 -0.88 6.31 -13.04
C LEU A 52 -0.91 7.85 -12.97
N GLN A 53 -2.08 8.45 -12.76
CA GLN A 53 -2.21 9.90 -12.55
C GLN A 53 -1.86 10.33 -11.11
N HIS A 54 -1.67 9.38 -10.20
CA HIS A 54 -1.44 9.66 -8.78
C HIS A 54 0.04 9.54 -8.39
N SER A 55 0.40 10.15 -7.25
CA SER A 55 1.77 10.10 -6.73
C SER A 55 2.18 8.66 -6.41
N PRO A 56 3.23 8.12 -7.06
CA PRO A 56 3.69 6.75 -6.79
C PRO A 56 4.20 6.60 -5.34
N THR A 57 4.76 7.68 -4.77
CA THR A 57 5.15 7.72 -3.36
C THR A 57 3.92 7.66 -2.45
N ALA A 58 2.84 8.39 -2.75
CA ALA A 58 1.63 8.28 -1.92
C ALA A 58 1.03 6.87 -1.99
N LEU A 59 0.94 6.30 -3.19
CA LEU A 59 0.38 4.96 -3.41
C LEU A 59 1.16 3.87 -2.66
N ARG A 60 2.50 3.93 -2.64
CA ARG A 60 3.30 2.94 -1.91
C ARG A 60 3.07 3.00 -0.40
N PHE A 61 2.98 4.22 0.17
CA PHE A 61 2.68 4.41 1.60
C PHE A 61 1.28 3.89 1.95
N MET A 62 0.28 4.17 1.11
CA MET A 62 -1.07 3.65 1.31
C MET A 62 -1.09 2.13 1.28
N LYS A 63 -0.40 1.50 0.32
CA LYS A 63 -0.28 0.03 0.26
C LYS A 63 0.41 -0.54 1.51
N ALA A 64 1.51 0.07 1.95
CA ALA A 64 2.21 -0.35 3.17
C ALA A 64 1.33 -0.21 4.42
N ALA A 65 0.55 0.86 4.52
CA ALA A 65 -0.40 1.07 5.61
C ALA A 65 -1.53 0.03 5.63
N PHE A 66 -2.08 -0.33 4.46
CA PHE A 66 -3.05 -1.42 4.36
C PHE A 66 -2.47 -2.77 4.80
N ASN A 67 -1.21 -3.07 4.47
CA ASN A 67 -0.55 -4.29 4.93
C ASN A 67 -0.30 -4.26 6.45
N ALA A 68 0.07 -3.09 7.00
CA ALA A 68 0.29 -2.91 8.44
C ALA A 68 -0.97 -3.17 9.29
N ASP A 69 -2.18 -2.95 8.75
CA ASP A 69 -3.45 -3.27 9.41
C ASP A 69 -3.58 -4.77 9.73
N THR A 70 -3.08 -5.64 8.86
CA THR A 70 -3.30 -7.10 8.97
C THR A 70 -2.07 -7.88 9.41
N ASP A 71 -0.87 -7.39 9.10
CA ASP A 71 0.35 -8.18 9.18
C ASP A 71 1.20 -7.83 10.42
N GLY A 72 0.73 -6.91 11.25
CA GLY A 72 1.40 -6.51 12.49
C GLY A 72 2.82 -6.00 12.22
N LEU A 73 3.82 -6.61 12.88
CA LEU A 73 5.22 -6.20 12.74
C LEU A 73 5.75 -6.32 11.31
N ALA A 74 5.29 -7.31 10.53
CA ALA A 74 5.75 -7.46 9.15
C ALA A 74 5.25 -6.31 8.26
N GLY A 75 4.00 -5.89 8.42
CA GLY A 75 3.47 -4.74 7.69
C GLY A 75 4.06 -3.41 8.18
N LEU A 76 4.29 -3.26 9.50
CA LEU A 76 4.98 -2.09 10.07
C LEU A 76 6.43 -1.98 9.57
N GLN A 77 7.12 -3.10 9.36
CA GLN A 77 8.46 -3.10 8.77
C GLN A 77 8.45 -2.46 7.37
N GLN A 78 7.47 -2.80 6.53
CA GLN A 78 7.34 -2.20 5.20
C GLN A 78 7.09 -0.69 5.30
N LEU A 79 6.15 -0.28 6.17
CA LEU A 79 5.82 1.14 6.36
C LEU A 79 7.02 1.95 6.87
N ALA A 80 7.74 1.43 7.86
CA ALA A 80 8.94 2.06 8.41
C ALA A 80 10.09 2.10 7.37
N GLY A 81 10.20 1.07 6.53
CA GLY A 81 11.15 1.04 5.43
C GLY A 81 10.89 2.13 4.39
N ASP A 82 9.64 2.32 3.98
CA ASP A 82 9.25 3.40 3.05
C ASP A 82 9.46 4.79 3.68
N ALA A 83 9.17 4.96 4.97
CA ALA A 83 9.45 6.19 5.72
C ALA A 83 10.96 6.49 5.78
N THR A 84 11.77 5.48 6.04
CA THR A 84 13.24 5.59 6.07
C THR A 84 13.79 5.94 4.69
N LEU A 85 13.26 5.34 3.62
CA LEU A 85 13.64 5.65 2.25
C LEU A 85 13.33 7.11 1.90
N LEU A 86 12.16 7.62 2.30
CA LEU A 86 11.82 9.02 2.10
C LEU A 86 12.71 9.93 2.95
N PHE A 87 12.99 9.57 4.20
CA PHE A 87 13.90 10.33 5.06
C PHE A 87 15.29 10.47 4.43
N TYR A 88 15.83 9.42 3.81
CA TYR A 88 17.13 9.46 3.14
C TYR A 88 17.24 10.44 1.96
N THR A 89 16.12 10.94 1.42
CA THR A 89 16.15 12.00 0.38
C THR A 89 16.22 13.41 0.97
N SER A 90 15.92 13.58 2.27
CA SER A 90 15.96 14.86 2.97
C SER A 90 17.39 15.38 3.17
N ASP A 91 17.52 16.69 3.33
CA ASP A 91 18.81 17.31 3.61
C ASP A 91 19.30 17.00 5.03
N GLU A 92 18.39 16.77 5.98
CA GLU A 92 18.71 16.32 7.34
C GLU A 92 19.43 14.96 7.34
N ALA A 93 18.93 14.00 6.56
CA ALA A 93 19.58 12.70 6.42
C ALA A 93 20.96 12.80 5.73
N LYS A 94 21.07 13.69 4.72
CA LYS A 94 22.35 13.93 4.03
C LYS A 94 23.39 14.54 4.96
N GLU A 95 23.01 15.49 5.82
CA GLU A 95 23.91 16.06 6.83
C GLU A 95 24.47 15.00 7.78
N GLY A 96 23.62 14.09 8.27
CA GLY A 96 24.06 12.99 9.13
C GLY A 96 25.09 12.09 8.43
N ARG A 97 24.84 11.72 7.17
CA ARG A 97 25.76 10.95 6.34
C ARG A 97 27.07 11.70 6.11
N ASP A 98 27.01 12.96 5.71
CA ASP A 98 28.18 13.74 5.30
C ASP A 98 29.07 14.09 6.49
N ALA A 99 28.49 14.41 7.64
CA ALA A 99 29.24 14.63 8.88
C ALA A 99 30.01 13.37 9.30
N TYR A 100 29.40 12.19 9.17
CA TYR A 100 30.06 10.91 9.43
C TYR A 100 31.27 10.70 8.51
N LEU A 101 31.11 10.91 7.19
CA LEU A 101 32.20 10.79 6.22
C LEU A 101 33.33 11.80 6.48
N GLN A 102 32.98 13.00 6.89
CA GLN A 102 33.91 14.09 7.19
C GLN A 102 34.51 14.02 8.60
N LYS A 103 34.12 13.02 9.42
CA LYS A 103 34.56 12.83 10.82
C LYS A 103 34.35 14.08 11.69
N ARG A 104 33.29 14.83 11.41
CA ARG A 104 32.86 15.98 12.23
C ARG A 104 31.56 15.67 12.95
N LYS A 105 31.21 16.51 13.92
CA LYS A 105 29.88 16.46 14.53
C LYS A 105 28.84 16.97 13.51
N PRO A 106 27.68 16.31 13.38
CA PRO A 106 26.58 16.81 12.56
C PRO A 106 25.95 18.06 13.20
N ASP A 107 25.45 18.97 12.36
CA ASP A 107 24.65 20.10 12.79
C ASP A 107 23.21 19.95 12.28
N PHE A 108 22.32 19.52 13.16
CA PHE A 108 20.89 19.40 12.85
C PHE A 108 20.08 20.65 13.23
N GLN A 109 20.69 21.67 13.86
CA GLN A 109 19.96 22.88 14.26
C GLN A 109 19.53 23.72 13.07
N GLN A 110 20.19 23.53 11.91
CA GLN A 110 19.89 24.20 10.66
C GLN A 110 18.58 23.73 9.98
N PHE A 111 17.96 22.64 10.44
CA PHE A 111 16.73 22.10 9.84
C PHE A 111 15.46 22.50 10.62
N PRO A 112 14.33 22.69 9.93
CA PRO A 112 13.07 23.03 10.57
C PRO A 112 12.57 21.89 11.46
N LYS A 113 12.03 22.25 12.62
CA LYS A 113 11.34 21.30 13.51
C LYS A 113 9.83 21.46 13.34
N PHE A 114 9.17 20.37 12.95
CA PHE A 114 7.71 20.31 12.92
C PHE A 114 7.18 19.97 14.33
N PRO A 115 6.02 20.52 14.74
CA PRO A 115 5.44 20.34 16.08
C PRO A 115 4.97 18.91 16.36
#